data_AF-A0A3A0AQ60-F1
#
_entry.id   AF-A0A3A0AQ60-F1
#
_cell.length_a   1.000
_cell.length_b   1.000
_cell.length_c   1.000
_cell.angle_alpha   90.00
_cell.angle_beta   90.00
_cell.angle_gamma   90.00
#
_symmetry.space_group_name_H-M   'P 1'
#
loop_
_entity.id
_entity.type
_entity.pdbx_description
1 polymer ?
#
loop_
_entity_poly.entity_id
_entity_poly.type
_entity_poly.pdbx_seq_one_letter_code
_entity_poly.pdbx_strand_id
1 'polypeptide(L)'
;MDAETFSQSLIDTVALPPAERHEQMISLHARVYTAYLAALQGISTKQAGQPVDAGEDRRTLAQVVGHITAWDRFGIQAVGDMLSGVEHPRAVTSVKGFVDTDGKIIDFKDVDEFNAFHAQKQAGWDWVQIQMEAIDAATVLHSLFTLPDLLTFERLDRTSPWRYQLPNGATVEDTGMGWCLWMILLQHYAIDHAAELAIEIVS
;
A
#
# COMPACT_ATOMS: atom_id res chain seq x y z
N MET A 1 -11.41 -12.14 -0.09
CA MET A 1 -10.43 -12.79 0.80
C MET A 1 -10.56 -12.16 2.18
N ASP A 2 -10.60 -12.95 3.25
CA ASP A 2 -10.63 -12.42 4.63
C ASP A 2 -9.22 -12.27 5.23
N ALA A 3 -9.12 -11.64 6.40
CA ALA A 3 -7.86 -11.36 7.08
C ALA A 3 -7.06 -12.63 7.42
N GLU A 4 -7.74 -13.72 7.75
CA GLU A 4 -7.10 -15.01 8.06
C GLU A 4 -6.47 -15.60 6.81
N THR A 5 -7.23 -15.69 5.72
CA THR A 5 -6.76 -16.23 4.44
C THR A 5 -5.62 -15.38 3.87
N PHE A 6 -5.71 -14.06 3.96
CA PHE A 6 -4.65 -13.16 3.51
C PHE A 6 -3.38 -13.34 4.34
N SER A 7 -3.50 -13.36 5.66
CA SER A 7 -2.36 -13.55 6.57
C SER A 7 -1.70 -14.91 6.33
N GLN A 8 -2.48 -15.98 6.18
CA GLN A 8 -1.95 -17.31 5.88
C GLN A 8 -1.25 -17.33 4.52
N SER A 9 -1.80 -16.69 3.49
CA SER A 9 -1.14 -16.58 2.18
C SER A 9 0.22 -15.88 2.29
N LEU A 10 0.34 -14.85 3.14
CA LEU A 10 1.62 -14.19 3.38
C LEU A 10 2.60 -15.09 4.14
N ILE A 11 2.15 -15.77 5.21
CA ILE A 11 2.96 -16.73 5.98
C ILE A 11 3.54 -17.81 5.07
N ASP A 12 2.70 -18.42 4.24
CA ASP A 12 3.10 -19.47 3.31
C ASP A 12 4.10 -18.92 2.28
N THR A 13 3.87 -17.69 1.79
CA THR A 13 4.74 -17.04 0.81
C THR A 13 6.12 -16.72 1.39
N VAL A 14 6.20 -16.16 2.60
CA VAL A 14 7.50 -15.81 3.21
C VAL A 14 8.34 -17.04 3.54
N ALA A 15 7.72 -18.20 3.75
CA ALA A 15 8.43 -19.46 3.97
C ALA A 15 9.11 -20.02 2.71
N LEU A 16 8.76 -19.52 1.52
CA LEU A 16 9.32 -19.98 0.25
C LEU A 16 10.77 -19.48 0.01
N PRO A 17 11.53 -20.17 -0.86
CA PRO A 17 12.79 -19.65 -1.40
C PRO A 17 12.61 -18.28 -2.08
N PRO A 18 13.64 -17.41 -2.11
CA PRO A 18 13.48 -16.01 -2.53
C PRO A 18 12.82 -15.80 -3.92
N ALA A 19 13.19 -16.59 -4.93
CA ALA A 19 12.62 -16.48 -6.26
C ALA A 19 11.12 -16.89 -6.28
N GLU A 20 10.78 -18.00 -5.63
CA GLU A 20 9.39 -18.49 -5.53
C GLU A 20 8.52 -17.54 -4.68
N ARG A 21 9.08 -17.02 -3.57
CA ARG A 21 8.46 -15.97 -2.75
C ARG A 21 8.12 -14.75 -3.61
N HIS A 22 9.04 -14.32 -4.46
CA HIS A 22 8.84 -13.19 -5.36
C HIS A 22 7.69 -13.43 -6.34
N GLU A 23 7.68 -14.58 -7.01
CA GLU A 23 6.63 -14.96 -7.95
C GLU A 23 5.25 -15.03 -7.29
N GLN A 24 5.17 -15.55 -6.05
CA GLN A 24 3.93 -15.57 -5.28
C GLN A 24 3.48 -14.16 -4.87
N MET A 25 4.40 -13.29 -4.44
CA MET A 25 4.07 -11.90 -4.13
C MET A 25 3.60 -11.13 -5.37
N ILE A 26 4.21 -11.35 -6.54
CA ILE A 26 3.74 -10.77 -7.82
C ILE A 26 2.30 -11.23 -8.10
N SER A 27 2.03 -12.53 -7.96
CA SER A 27 0.70 -13.10 -8.23
C SER A 27 -0.36 -12.57 -7.26
N LEU A 28 -0.02 -12.45 -5.97
CA LEU A 28 -0.88 -11.84 -4.96
C LEU A 28 -1.14 -10.37 -5.28
N HIS A 29 -0.09 -9.59 -5.59
CA HIS A 29 -0.21 -8.18 -5.95
C HIS A 29 -1.11 -8.00 -7.17
N ALA A 30 -0.96 -8.81 -8.22
CA ALA A 30 -1.79 -8.72 -9.42
C ALA A 30 -3.28 -8.91 -9.12
N ARG A 31 -3.64 -9.86 -8.23
CA ARG A 31 -5.04 -10.07 -7.80
C ARG A 31 -5.58 -8.88 -7.01
N VAL A 32 -4.83 -8.41 -6.01
CA VAL A 32 -5.20 -7.26 -5.16
C VAL A 32 -5.37 -6.01 -6.01
N TYR A 33 -4.40 -5.72 -6.87
CA TYR A 33 -4.39 -4.59 -7.80
C TYR A 33 -5.59 -4.61 -8.75
N THR A 34 -5.88 -5.76 -9.37
CA THR A 34 -7.03 -5.90 -10.28
C THR A 34 -8.34 -5.61 -9.56
N ALA A 35 -8.52 -6.16 -8.36
CA ALA A 35 -9.72 -5.93 -7.56
C ALA A 35 -9.85 -4.47 -7.12
N TYR A 36 -8.74 -3.85 -6.68
CA TYR A 36 -8.70 -2.44 -6.28
C TYR A 36 -9.04 -1.51 -7.45
N LEU A 37 -8.46 -1.73 -8.64
CA LEU A 37 -8.78 -0.93 -9.82
C LEU A 37 -10.24 -1.06 -10.25
N ALA A 38 -10.78 -2.28 -10.23
CA ALA A 38 -12.19 -2.50 -10.56
C ALA A 38 -13.12 -1.75 -9.58
N ALA A 39 -12.79 -1.78 -8.28
CA ALA A 39 -13.52 -1.03 -7.26
C ALA A 39 -13.45 0.48 -7.52
N LEU A 40 -12.24 1.04 -7.73
CA LEU A 40 -12.06 2.46 -8.01
C LEU A 40 -12.88 2.91 -9.23
N GLN A 41 -12.81 2.16 -10.33
CA GLN A 41 -13.53 2.48 -11.58
C GLN A 41 -15.06 2.37 -11.43
N GLY A 42 -15.55 1.54 -10.51
CA GLY A 42 -16.98 1.38 -10.22
C GLY A 42 -17.59 2.48 -9.36
N ILE A 43 -16.78 3.31 -8.70
CA ILE A 43 -17.28 4.36 -7.80
C ILE A 43 -17.72 5.59 -8.60
N SER A 44 -19.00 5.93 -8.49
CA SER A 44 -19.54 7.20 -9.00
C SER A 44 -19.21 8.39 -8.10
N THR A 45 -19.21 9.61 -8.64
CA THR A 45 -19.04 10.86 -7.86
C THR A 45 -20.01 10.96 -6.68
N LYS A 46 -21.25 10.47 -6.84
CA LYS A 46 -22.24 10.48 -5.76
C LYS A 46 -21.83 9.55 -4.61
N GLN A 47 -21.35 8.35 -4.92
CA GLN A 47 -20.84 7.39 -3.93
C GLN A 47 -19.57 7.89 -3.26
N ALA A 48 -18.65 8.48 -4.04
CA ALA A 48 -17.40 9.04 -3.54
C ALA A 48 -17.62 10.09 -2.43
N GLY A 49 -18.69 10.87 -2.53
CA GLY A 49 -19.07 11.87 -1.51
C GLY A 49 -19.83 11.32 -0.30
N GLN A 50 -20.18 10.03 -0.26
CA GLN A 50 -20.85 9.44 0.91
C GLN A 50 -19.83 9.05 1.98
N PRO A 51 -20.17 9.20 3.27
CA PRO A 51 -19.44 8.56 4.36
C PRO A 51 -19.36 7.05 4.18
N VAL A 52 -18.24 6.45 4.59
CA VAL A 52 -18.11 4.99 4.65
C VAL A 52 -18.94 4.43 5.81
N ASP A 53 -19.55 3.26 5.60
CA ASP A 53 -20.33 2.55 6.63
C ASP A 53 -19.46 1.50 7.32
N ALA A 54 -18.33 1.95 7.89
CA ALA A 54 -17.33 1.12 8.55
C ALA A 54 -17.08 1.62 9.98
N GLY A 55 -17.99 1.26 10.90
CA GLY A 55 -17.85 1.56 12.32
C GLY A 55 -17.93 3.05 12.66
N GLU A 56 -16.92 3.58 13.35
CA GLU A 56 -16.85 4.99 13.77
C GLU A 56 -16.17 5.90 12.74
N ASP A 57 -15.66 5.35 11.63
CA ASP A 57 -15.04 6.16 10.59
C ASP A 57 -16.07 7.09 9.93
N ARG A 58 -15.76 8.39 9.90
CA ARG A 58 -16.62 9.43 9.34
C ARG A 58 -16.10 9.96 8.00
N ARG A 59 -15.01 9.40 7.49
CA ARG A 59 -14.44 9.75 6.19
C ARG A 59 -15.44 9.44 5.08
N THR A 60 -15.44 10.26 4.05
CA THR A 60 -16.08 9.90 2.78
C THR A 60 -15.26 8.85 2.06
N LEU A 61 -15.89 8.13 1.13
CA LEU A 61 -15.19 7.15 0.30
C LEU A 61 -14.02 7.79 -0.48
N ALA A 62 -14.18 9.03 -0.96
CA ALA A 62 -13.11 9.80 -1.58
C ALA A 62 -11.93 10.06 -0.63
N GLN A 63 -12.19 10.32 0.65
CA GLN A 63 -11.14 10.52 1.66
C GLN A 63 -10.41 9.21 1.98
N VAL A 64 -11.09 8.07 1.97
CA VAL A 64 -10.45 6.74 2.12
C VAL A 64 -9.53 6.45 0.94
N VAL A 65 -10.01 6.65 -0.29
CA VAL A 65 -9.18 6.47 -1.50
C VAL A 65 -7.98 7.43 -1.50
N GLY A 66 -8.19 8.68 -1.11
CA GLY A 66 -7.12 9.66 -0.97
C GLY A 66 -6.08 9.25 0.08
N HIS A 67 -6.51 8.71 1.21
CA HIS A 67 -5.62 8.17 2.24
C HIS A 67 -4.76 7.01 1.71
N ILE A 68 -5.36 6.03 1.03
CA ILE A 68 -4.63 4.93 0.40
C ILE A 68 -3.58 5.46 -0.58
N THR A 69 -3.98 6.38 -1.45
CA THR A 69 -3.12 7.01 -2.46
C THR A 69 -1.90 7.71 -1.84
N ALA A 70 -2.07 8.34 -0.67
CA ALA A 70 -0.95 8.97 0.03
C ALA A 70 0.11 7.95 0.47
N TRP A 71 -0.33 6.81 1.02
CA TRP A 71 0.55 5.71 1.40
C TRP A 71 1.21 5.04 0.18
N ASP A 72 0.49 4.90 -0.93
CA ASP A 72 1.06 4.38 -2.18
C ASP A 72 2.20 5.27 -2.69
N ARG A 73 2.00 6.58 -2.69
CA ARG A 73 3.04 7.54 -3.06
C ARG A 73 4.26 7.47 -2.16
N PHE A 74 4.07 7.27 -0.86
CA PHE A 74 5.20 7.11 0.06
C PHE A 74 5.88 5.75 -0.11
N GLY A 75 5.11 4.70 -0.41
CA GLY A 75 5.59 3.39 -0.84
C GLY A 75 6.46 3.48 -2.09
N ILE A 76 6.04 4.21 -3.12
CA ILE A 76 6.83 4.48 -4.35
C ILE A 76 8.18 5.11 -4.00
N GLN A 77 8.22 6.07 -3.08
CA GLN A 77 9.48 6.70 -2.64
C GLN A 77 10.39 5.72 -1.90
N ALA A 78 9.81 4.89 -1.04
CA ALA A 78 10.53 3.82 -0.36
C ALA A 78 11.05 2.74 -1.33
N VAL A 79 10.34 2.48 -2.44
CA VAL A 79 10.90 1.69 -3.54
C VAL A 79 12.10 2.41 -4.16
N GLY A 80 12.01 3.71 -4.42
CA GLY A 80 13.14 4.51 -4.89
C GLY A 80 14.38 4.41 -4.00
N ASP A 81 14.20 4.36 -2.68
CA ASP A 81 15.27 4.10 -1.71
C ASP A 81 15.95 2.75 -1.97
N MET A 82 15.16 1.68 -2.10
CA MET A 82 15.67 0.32 -2.37
C MET A 82 16.39 0.22 -3.72
N LEU A 83 15.84 0.85 -4.77
CA LEU A 83 16.47 0.93 -6.10
C LEU A 83 17.82 1.66 -6.03
N SER A 84 17.96 2.61 -5.10
CA SER A 84 19.19 3.37 -4.85
C SER A 84 20.17 2.67 -3.89
N GLY A 85 19.82 1.49 -3.38
CA GLY A 85 20.67 0.70 -2.47
C GLY A 85 20.55 1.06 -0.99
N VAL A 86 19.53 1.81 -0.58
CA VAL A 86 19.26 2.10 0.83
C VAL A 86 18.67 0.86 1.50
N GLU A 87 19.28 0.42 2.60
CA GLU A 87 18.86 -0.78 3.34
C GLU A 87 17.66 -0.54 4.28
N HIS A 88 17.44 0.72 4.69
CA HIS A 88 16.35 1.15 5.55
C HIS A 88 15.40 2.11 4.81
N PRO A 89 14.48 1.60 3.98
CA PRO A 89 13.56 2.46 3.22
C PRO A 89 12.67 3.30 4.14
N ARG A 90 12.45 4.57 3.78
CA ARG A 90 11.85 5.58 4.67
C ARG A 90 10.47 5.21 5.21
N ALA A 91 9.58 4.70 4.36
CA ALA A 91 8.17 4.45 4.69
C ALA A 91 7.92 3.26 5.63
N VAL A 92 8.95 2.44 5.90
CA VAL A 92 8.85 1.31 6.83
C VAL A 92 9.17 1.75 8.27
N THR A 93 10.07 2.72 8.42
CA THR A 93 10.65 3.09 9.72
C THR A 93 10.17 4.43 10.25
N SER A 94 9.65 5.31 9.38
CA SER A 94 9.18 6.63 9.77
C SER A 94 8.23 7.24 8.74
N VAL A 95 7.55 8.32 9.13
CA VAL A 95 6.82 9.21 8.21
C VAL A 95 7.64 10.46 7.84
N LYS A 96 8.98 10.38 7.96
CA LYS A 96 9.87 11.49 7.65
C LYS A 96 10.41 11.39 6.23
N GLY A 97 10.87 12.52 5.70
CA GLY A 97 11.44 12.60 4.37
C GLY A 97 10.44 12.33 3.24
N PHE A 98 9.14 12.53 3.48
CA PHE A 98 8.14 12.44 2.42
C PHE A 98 8.38 13.57 1.41
N VAL A 99 8.44 13.24 0.12
CA VAL A 99 8.58 14.22 -0.95
C VAL A 99 7.20 14.49 -1.56
N ASP A 100 6.69 15.71 -1.43
CA ASP A 100 5.41 16.09 -2.00
C ASP A 100 5.50 16.39 -3.51
N THR A 101 4.36 16.57 -4.18
CA THR A 101 4.26 16.82 -5.64
C THR A 101 5.05 18.02 -6.14
N ASP A 102 5.30 19.00 -5.29
CA ASP A 102 6.09 20.20 -5.61
C ASP A 102 7.60 20.01 -5.35
N GLY A 103 8.01 18.80 -4.95
CA GLY A 103 9.39 18.45 -4.61
C GLY A 103 9.79 18.82 -3.18
N LYS A 104 8.88 19.36 -2.36
CA LYS A 104 9.17 19.69 -0.98
C LYS A 104 9.33 18.43 -0.14
N ILE A 105 10.43 18.38 0.63
CA ILE A 105 10.64 17.34 1.65
C ILE A 105 9.92 17.76 2.94
N ILE A 106 9.14 16.84 3.49
CA ILE A 106 8.34 17.05 4.70
C ILE A 106 8.67 15.96 5.72
N ASP A 107 8.94 16.39 6.95
CA ASP A 107 9.15 15.51 8.09
C ASP A 107 7.93 15.55 9.00
N PHE A 108 7.07 14.54 8.89
CA PHE A 108 5.93 14.41 9.79
C PHE A 108 6.36 13.87 11.15
N LYS A 109 5.70 14.31 12.22
CA LYS A 109 5.90 13.84 13.59
C LYS A 109 5.42 12.41 13.77
N ASP A 110 4.27 12.11 13.19
CA ASP A 110 3.56 10.83 13.33
C ASP A 110 2.60 10.60 12.16
N VAL A 111 2.02 9.39 12.15
CA VAL A 111 1.07 8.93 11.13
C VAL A 111 -0.17 9.84 11.07
N ASP A 112 -0.61 10.38 12.20
CA ASP A 112 -1.77 11.27 12.25
C ASP A 112 -1.50 12.58 11.52
N GLU A 113 -0.32 13.17 11.71
CA GLU A 113 0.08 14.39 10.98
C GLU A 113 0.22 14.13 9.48
N PHE A 114 0.80 12.99 9.07
CA PHE A 114 0.86 12.56 7.67
C PHE A 114 -0.55 12.45 7.06
N ASN A 115 -1.45 11.73 7.73
CA ASN A 115 -2.83 11.53 7.28
C ASN A 115 -3.60 12.86 7.20
N ALA A 116 -3.44 13.74 8.19
CA ALA A 116 -4.11 15.05 8.23
C ALA A 116 -3.63 15.96 7.10
N PHE A 117 -2.33 15.98 6.81
CA PHE A 117 -1.77 16.75 5.68
C PHE A 117 -2.39 16.33 4.35
N HIS A 118 -2.46 15.02 4.09
CA HIS A 118 -3.03 14.51 2.84
C HIS A 118 -4.54 14.72 2.74
N ALA A 119 -5.27 14.50 3.83
CA ALA A 119 -6.70 14.80 3.90
C ALA A 119 -6.99 16.29 3.60
N GLN A 120 -6.18 17.21 4.16
CA GLN A 120 -6.33 18.64 3.88
C GLN A 120 -6.05 18.97 2.41
N LYS A 121 -4.99 18.39 1.84
CA LYS A 121 -4.63 18.62 0.44
C LYS A 121 -5.71 18.13 -0.53
N GLN A 122 -6.29 16.97 -0.25
CA GLN A 122 -7.32 16.33 -1.08
C GLN A 122 -8.71 16.91 -0.88
N ALA A 123 -8.97 17.62 0.22
CA ALA A 123 -10.26 18.27 0.47
C ALA A 123 -10.66 19.29 -0.62
N GLY A 124 -9.67 19.82 -1.36
CA GLY A 124 -9.90 20.74 -2.49
C GLY A 124 -10.07 20.05 -3.85
N TRP A 125 -9.98 18.73 -3.93
CA TRP A 125 -10.02 17.98 -5.19
C TRP A 125 -11.41 17.42 -5.45
N ASP A 126 -11.80 17.33 -6.72
CA ASP A 126 -12.97 16.56 -7.09
C ASP A 126 -12.68 15.06 -7.13
N TRP A 127 -13.74 14.25 -7.23
CA TRP A 127 -13.61 12.79 -7.27
C TRP A 127 -12.77 12.31 -8.46
N VAL A 128 -12.88 12.96 -9.62
CA VAL A 128 -12.16 12.53 -10.83
C VAL A 128 -10.66 12.69 -10.61
N GLN A 129 -10.23 13.79 -10.01
CA GLN A 129 -8.82 14.03 -9.67
C GLN A 129 -8.30 12.99 -8.66
N ILE A 130 -9.06 12.71 -7.60
CA ILE A 130 -8.69 11.71 -6.58
C ILE A 130 -8.59 10.31 -7.21
N GLN A 131 -9.57 9.93 -8.03
CA GLN A 131 -9.61 8.64 -8.70
C GLN A 131 -8.45 8.46 -9.68
N MET A 132 -8.15 9.48 -10.49
CA MET A 132 -7.05 9.44 -11.44
C MET A 132 -5.70 9.28 -10.72
N GLU A 133 -5.46 10.05 -9.66
CA GLU A 133 -4.23 9.95 -8.87
C GLU A 133 -4.11 8.57 -8.21
N ALA A 134 -5.21 8.04 -7.66
CA ALA A 134 -5.23 6.72 -7.04
C ALA A 134 -4.89 5.59 -8.03
N ILE A 135 -5.45 5.66 -9.24
CA ILE A 135 -5.17 4.69 -10.31
C ILE A 135 -3.71 4.82 -10.75
N ASP A 136 -3.19 6.03 -10.94
CA ASP A 136 -1.80 6.25 -11.35
C ASP A 136 -0.82 5.73 -10.29
N ALA A 137 -1.00 6.10 -9.03
CA ALA A 137 -0.16 5.66 -7.93
C ALA A 137 -0.16 4.14 -7.78
N ALA A 138 -1.34 3.49 -7.79
CA ALA A 138 -1.43 2.03 -7.72
C ALA A 138 -0.81 1.34 -8.94
N THR A 139 -0.94 1.92 -10.13
CA THR A 139 -0.33 1.38 -11.36
C THR A 139 1.19 1.45 -11.27
N VAL A 140 1.74 2.60 -10.89
CA VAL A 140 3.19 2.80 -10.72
C VAL A 140 3.72 1.84 -9.66
N LEU A 141 3.06 1.77 -8.50
CA LEU A 141 3.46 0.89 -7.41
C LEU A 141 3.45 -0.58 -7.85
N HIS A 142 2.39 -1.03 -8.53
CA HIS A 142 2.31 -2.37 -9.11
C HIS A 142 3.46 -2.64 -10.08
N SER A 143 3.73 -1.74 -11.03
CA SER A 143 4.84 -1.90 -11.97
C SER A 143 6.19 -1.96 -11.27
N LEU A 144 6.43 -1.12 -10.27
CA LEU A 144 7.70 -1.09 -9.53
C LEU A 144 8.02 -2.41 -8.82
N PHE A 145 7.00 -3.08 -8.25
CA PHE A 145 7.17 -4.35 -7.56
C PHE A 145 7.14 -5.58 -8.48
N THR A 146 6.52 -5.49 -9.66
CA THR A 146 6.27 -6.67 -10.50
C THR A 146 7.13 -6.74 -11.76
N LEU A 147 7.77 -5.65 -12.16
CA LEU A 147 8.70 -5.67 -13.29
C LEU A 147 10.01 -6.36 -12.88
N PRO A 148 10.47 -7.36 -13.66
CA PRO A 148 11.49 -8.33 -13.24
C PRO A 148 12.85 -7.72 -12.93
N ASP A 149 13.17 -6.52 -13.44
CA ASP A 149 14.48 -5.89 -13.28
C ASP A 149 14.49 -4.71 -12.28
N LEU A 150 13.33 -4.30 -11.75
CA LEU A 150 13.24 -3.14 -10.86
C LEU A 150 13.44 -3.53 -9.40
N LEU A 151 12.45 -4.16 -8.78
CA LEU A 151 12.57 -4.72 -7.44
C LEU A 151 12.69 -6.25 -7.53
N THR A 152 13.90 -6.72 -7.76
CA THR A 152 14.19 -8.16 -7.68
C THR A 152 14.13 -8.64 -6.23
N PHE A 153 14.02 -9.95 -6.02
CA PHE A 153 14.06 -10.53 -4.68
C PHE A 153 15.35 -10.20 -3.93
N GLU A 154 16.50 -10.09 -4.63
CA GLU A 154 17.77 -9.71 -4.00
C GLU A 154 17.73 -8.28 -3.46
N ARG A 155 17.02 -7.36 -4.13
CA ARG A 155 16.89 -5.98 -3.65
C ARG A 155 16.01 -5.91 -2.41
N LEU A 156 14.95 -6.73 -2.37
CA LEU A 156 14.07 -6.86 -1.21
C LEU A 156 14.82 -7.50 -0.03
N ASP A 157 15.57 -8.59 -0.26
CA ASP A 157 16.36 -9.29 0.76
C ASP A 157 17.56 -8.48 1.27
N ARG A 158 18.12 -7.56 0.47
CA ARG A 158 19.24 -6.69 0.88
C ARG A 158 18.83 -5.66 1.92
N THR A 159 17.55 -5.33 2.02
CA THR A 159 17.08 -4.42 3.07
C THR A 159 17.25 -5.04 4.46
N SER A 160 17.38 -4.21 5.48
CA SER A 160 17.62 -4.72 6.82
C SER A 160 16.45 -5.59 7.31
N PRO A 161 16.72 -6.63 8.11
CA PRO A 161 15.65 -7.44 8.70
C PRO A 161 14.71 -6.60 9.57
N TRP A 162 13.44 -6.94 9.54
CA TRP A 162 12.39 -6.29 10.29
C TRP A 162 11.37 -7.31 10.77
N ARG A 163 10.67 -6.92 11.83
CA ARG A 163 9.57 -7.68 12.41
C ARG A 163 8.25 -7.08 11.99
N TYR A 164 7.39 -7.88 11.35
CA TYR A 164 6.05 -7.45 10.94
C TYR A 164 4.97 -8.31 11.57
N GLN A 165 3.98 -7.68 12.20
CA GLN A 165 2.80 -8.37 12.73
C GLN A 165 1.68 -8.34 11.69
N LEU A 166 1.17 -9.51 11.34
CA LEU A 166 0.08 -9.71 10.39
C LEU A 166 -1.29 -9.47 11.05
N PRO A 167 -2.36 -9.26 10.25
CA PRO A 167 -3.71 -9.02 10.75
C PRO A 167 -4.24 -10.11 11.70
N ASN A 168 -3.89 -11.37 11.47
CA ASN A 168 -4.29 -12.48 12.34
C ASN A 168 -3.44 -12.59 13.64
N GLY A 169 -2.54 -11.65 13.88
CA GLY A 169 -1.66 -11.61 15.05
C GLY A 169 -0.38 -12.42 14.90
N ALA A 170 -0.23 -13.23 13.85
CA ALA A 170 1.03 -13.90 13.54
C ALA A 170 2.14 -12.88 13.26
N THR A 171 3.39 -13.27 13.47
CA THR A 171 4.54 -12.41 13.22
C THR A 171 5.44 -13.06 12.18
N VAL A 172 5.81 -12.27 11.17
CA VAL A 172 6.91 -12.57 10.26
C VAL A 172 8.16 -11.93 10.85
N GLU A 173 9.10 -12.78 11.28
CA GLU A 173 10.39 -12.37 11.87
C GLU A 173 11.49 -12.37 10.80
N ASP A 174 12.58 -11.65 11.06
CA ASP A 174 13.83 -11.66 10.28
C ASP A 174 13.67 -11.52 8.76
N THR A 175 12.65 -10.76 8.32
CA THR A 175 12.34 -10.56 6.90
C THR A 175 12.75 -9.15 6.47
N GLY A 176 13.35 -9.01 5.29
CA GLY A 176 13.81 -7.71 4.80
C GLY A 176 12.68 -6.67 4.76
N MET A 177 12.95 -5.45 5.20
CA MET A 177 12.02 -4.31 5.19
C MET A 177 11.31 -4.12 3.84
N GLY A 178 11.96 -4.42 2.71
CA GLY A 178 11.36 -4.35 1.37
C GLY A 178 10.18 -5.30 1.19
N TRP A 179 10.30 -6.53 1.70
CA TRP A 179 9.19 -7.48 1.73
C TRP A 179 8.09 -7.01 2.68
N CYS A 180 8.45 -6.53 3.87
CA CYS A 180 7.49 -5.99 4.82
C CYS A 180 6.69 -4.82 4.25
N LEU A 181 7.35 -3.89 3.55
CA LEU A 181 6.69 -2.78 2.87
C LEU A 181 5.65 -3.28 1.87
N TRP A 182 6.03 -4.26 1.03
CA TRP A 182 5.10 -4.82 0.05
C TRP A 182 3.89 -5.47 0.73
N MET A 183 4.11 -6.26 1.79
CA MET A 183 3.04 -6.87 2.57
C MET A 183 2.10 -5.83 3.20
N ILE A 184 2.65 -4.76 3.79
CA ILE A 184 1.89 -3.65 4.39
C ILE A 184 1.00 -2.97 3.33
N LEU A 185 1.57 -2.65 2.17
CA LEU A 185 0.83 -2.00 1.08
C LEU A 185 -0.29 -2.91 0.55
N LEU A 186 -0.03 -4.20 0.37
CA LEU A 186 -1.07 -5.14 -0.06
C LEU A 186 -2.19 -5.30 0.97
N GLN A 187 -1.84 -5.36 2.26
CA GLN A 187 -2.81 -5.43 3.35
C GLN A 187 -3.73 -4.20 3.34
N HIS A 188 -3.17 -3.03 3.09
CA HIS A 188 -3.91 -1.77 3.10
C HIS A 188 -5.09 -1.79 2.12
N TYR A 189 -4.91 -2.40 0.94
CA TYR A 189 -6.00 -2.63 -0.01
C TYR A 189 -6.87 -3.82 0.34
N ALA A 190 -6.22 -4.95 0.64
CA ALA A 190 -6.87 -6.26 0.67
C ALA A 190 -7.72 -6.48 1.92
N ILE A 191 -7.37 -5.81 3.02
CA ILE A 191 -7.93 -6.02 4.34
C ILE A 191 -8.39 -4.69 4.94
N ASP A 192 -7.48 -3.73 5.10
CA ASP A 192 -7.75 -2.56 5.95
C ASP A 192 -8.86 -1.67 5.39
N HIS A 193 -8.96 -1.56 4.05
CA HIS A 193 -10.00 -0.77 3.37
C HIS A 193 -10.90 -1.56 2.41
N ALA A 194 -10.86 -2.89 2.48
CA ALA A 194 -11.63 -3.73 1.57
C ALA A 194 -13.15 -3.59 1.78
N ALA A 195 -13.59 -3.42 3.03
CA ALA A 195 -15.02 -3.27 3.33
C ALA A 195 -15.55 -1.93 2.81
N GLU A 196 -14.83 -0.84 3.04
CA GLU A 196 -15.18 0.51 2.59
C GLU A 196 -15.29 0.59 1.07
N LEU A 197 -14.39 -0.10 0.36
CA LEU A 197 -14.32 -0.11 -1.10
C LEU A 197 -15.11 -1.25 -1.75
N ALA A 198 -15.76 -2.11 -0.96
CA ALA A 198 -16.43 -3.33 -1.42
C ALA A 198 -15.53 -4.22 -2.31
N ILE A 199 -14.27 -4.37 -1.91
CA ILE A 199 -13.28 -5.18 -2.63
C ILE A 199 -13.44 -6.65 -2.25
N GLU A 200 -13.64 -7.48 -3.27
CA GLU A 200 -13.62 -8.93 -3.13
C GLU A 200 -12.45 -9.53 -3.92
N ILE A 201 -11.41 -9.95 -3.20
CA ILE A 201 -10.30 -10.69 -3.81
C ILE A 201 -10.68 -12.16 -3.90
N VAL A 202 -10.75 -12.68 -5.13
CA VAL A 202 -10.97 -14.09 -5.43
C VAL A 202 -9.66 -14.86 -5.24
N SER A 203 -9.73 -15.98 -4.51
CA SER A 203 -8.60 -16.89 -4.26
C SER A 203 -8.17 -17.63 -5.52
#